data_AF-A0A547NW90-F1
#
_entry.id   AF-A0A547NW90-F1
#
_cell.length_a   1.000
_cell.length_b   1.000
_cell.length_c   1.000
_cell.angle_alpha   90.00
_cell.angle_beta   90.00
_cell.angle_gamma   90.00
#
_symmetry.space_group_name_H-M   'P 1'
#
loop_
_entity.id
_entity.type
_entity.pdbx_description
1 polymer ?
#
loop_
_entity_poly.entity_id
_entity_poly.type
_entity_poly.pdbx_seq_one_letter_code
_entity_poly.pdbx_strand_id
1 'polypeptide(L)'
;MTAEANTDQLTREGVEAIVAAITARVRDREALIWLWPQLEKQLTSYDGHLQTTLFPGFEAPAVTALPRALSRRELAATLRLALLTILDRISPLEAAATTSAADILAEWNKLSAFVRNNISDGFSGFQNIRTRLYTQFGAPSNPAKAIDRVNAYYGQLSGAGFPKASFKSPVHPVLKARLANTVALLTAKGATAALTTIKSVGGFNIRPNVNSPARLSNHSFGWAVDIDPAINPNVDKDNLPLAIIAAFTGVDLYGAESATLRAGGPYDTLLPAAIVLSKANAAVVAAFANADGLKAAMGNAITRLAGVTLPAAKLTTAHALATAVPAKQTDLATLLRGAGATPAKARSTAKLLGDAADLSRRAAKVATPKIIGTDASVARFGFFNLAPQAAAGLAASDGGGLRWLGAATGTKDYMHFELAQADQPKLF
;
A
#
# COMPACT_ATOMS: atom_id res chain seq x y z
N MET A 1 -54.05 -12.58 1.38
CA MET A 1 -53.09 -11.46 1.42
C MET A 1 -51.75 -12.03 1.02
N THR A 2 -51.26 -11.62 -0.15
CA THR A 2 -50.22 -12.30 -0.95
C THR A 2 -48.82 -11.89 -0.50
N ALA A 3 -47.81 -12.72 -0.79
CA ALA A 3 -46.41 -12.51 -0.42
C ALA A 3 -45.82 -11.15 -0.86
N GLU A 4 -46.37 -10.53 -1.90
CA GLU A 4 -45.98 -9.20 -2.38
C GLU A 4 -46.31 -8.09 -1.37
N ALA A 5 -47.46 -8.15 -0.68
CA ALA A 5 -47.85 -7.15 0.32
C ALA A 5 -46.91 -7.12 1.54
N ASN A 6 -46.19 -8.22 1.80
CA ASN A 6 -45.23 -8.34 2.91
C ASN A 6 -43.85 -7.74 2.55
N THR A 7 -43.48 -7.74 1.27
CA THR A 7 -42.15 -7.29 0.81
C THR A 7 -42.07 -5.76 0.75
N ASP A 8 -43.16 -5.10 0.33
CA ASP A 8 -43.25 -3.63 0.30
C ASP A 8 -43.23 -3.02 1.70
N GLN A 9 -43.95 -3.65 2.63
CA GLN A 9 -43.96 -3.25 4.03
C GLN A 9 -42.57 -3.38 4.65
N LEU A 10 -41.93 -4.53 4.46
CA LEU A 10 -40.56 -4.78 4.95
C LEU A 10 -39.55 -3.79 4.37
N THR A 11 -39.66 -3.47 3.08
CA THR A 11 -38.78 -2.49 2.41
C THR A 11 -38.93 -1.10 3.05
N ARG A 12 -40.17 -0.66 3.31
CA ARG A 12 -40.44 0.64 3.93
C ARG A 12 -39.87 0.71 5.35
N GLU A 13 -40.18 -0.30 6.18
CA GLU A 13 -39.70 -0.38 7.57
C GLU A 13 -38.17 -0.45 7.63
N GLY A 14 -37.54 -1.19 6.71
CA GLY A 14 -36.09 -1.27 6.60
C GLY A 14 -35.43 0.06 6.21
N VAL A 15 -36.03 0.80 5.26
CA VAL A 15 -35.55 2.15 4.89
C VAL A 15 -35.66 3.10 6.08
N GLU A 16 -36.81 3.12 6.75
CA GLU A 16 -37.04 3.99 7.92
C GLU A 16 -36.03 3.72 9.05
N ALA A 17 -35.74 2.45 9.32
CA ALA A 17 -34.77 2.04 10.33
C ALA A 17 -33.33 2.42 9.96
N ILE A 18 -32.91 2.22 8.70
CA ILE A 18 -31.59 2.66 8.21
C ILE A 18 -31.45 4.18 8.33
N VAL A 19 -32.49 4.91 7.89
CA VAL A 19 -32.52 6.37 7.93
C VAL A 19 -32.38 6.84 9.38
N ALA A 20 -33.20 6.33 10.29
CA ALA A 20 -33.16 6.71 11.70
C ALA A 20 -31.81 6.41 12.37
N ALA A 21 -31.23 5.23 12.13
CA ALA A 21 -29.94 4.84 12.70
C ALA A 21 -28.81 5.79 12.28
N ILE A 22 -28.78 6.17 11.00
CA ILE A 22 -27.77 7.05 10.43
C ILE A 22 -28.03 8.50 10.81
N THR A 23 -29.25 9.02 10.63
CA THR A 23 -29.59 10.40 11.02
C THR A 23 -29.61 10.60 12.53
N ALA A 24 -29.36 9.59 13.36
CA ALA A 24 -29.10 9.79 14.78
C ALA A 24 -27.64 10.18 15.07
N ARG A 25 -26.70 9.83 14.19
CA ARG A 25 -25.24 9.88 14.45
C ARG A 25 -24.45 10.65 13.41
N VAL A 26 -24.94 10.67 12.18
CA VAL A 26 -24.34 11.40 11.07
C VAL A 26 -25.18 12.65 10.86
N ARG A 27 -24.56 13.81 11.09
CA ARG A 27 -25.15 15.14 10.86
C ARG A 27 -24.51 15.84 9.66
N ASP A 28 -23.39 15.30 9.20
CA ASP A 28 -22.60 15.89 8.14
C ASP A 28 -22.74 15.06 6.85
N ARG A 29 -22.97 15.78 5.74
CA ARG A 29 -23.18 15.19 4.44
C ARG A 29 -21.91 14.51 3.91
N GLU A 30 -20.74 15.08 4.18
CA GLU A 30 -19.47 14.51 3.72
C GLU A 30 -19.14 13.22 4.47
N ALA A 31 -19.35 13.21 5.79
CA ALA A 31 -19.24 12.03 6.63
C ALA A 31 -20.19 10.91 6.17
N LEU A 32 -21.42 11.26 5.77
CA LEU A 32 -22.36 10.27 5.21
C LEU A 32 -21.83 9.67 3.91
N ILE A 33 -21.40 10.50 2.96
CA ILE A 33 -20.91 10.05 1.65
C ILE A 33 -19.67 9.16 1.82
N TRP A 34 -18.78 9.50 2.76
CA TRP A 34 -17.61 8.68 3.07
C TRP A 34 -17.98 7.34 3.71
N LEU A 35 -18.95 7.35 4.63
CA LEU A 35 -19.36 6.16 5.37
C LEU A 35 -20.21 5.20 4.52
N TRP A 36 -20.96 5.73 3.55
CA TRP A 36 -21.99 5.00 2.81
C TRP A 36 -21.51 3.71 2.12
N PRO A 37 -20.37 3.68 1.40
CA PRO A 37 -19.89 2.43 0.79
C PRO A 37 -19.59 1.33 1.80
N GLN A 38 -19.21 1.70 3.03
CA GLN A 38 -18.95 0.75 4.11
C GLN A 38 -20.26 0.16 4.65
N LEU A 39 -21.30 0.99 4.78
CA LEU A 39 -22.64 0.58 5.19
C LEU A 39 -23.30 -0.34 4.16
N GLU A 40 -23.18 0.00 2.86
CA GLU A 40 -23.65 -0.86 1.78
C GLU A 40 -22.92 -2.20 1.78
N LYS A 41 -21.59 -2.19 1.95
CA LYS A 41 -20.81 -3.42 2.03
C LYS A 41 -21.22 -4.26 3.23
N GLN A 42 -21.46 -3.66 4.40
CA GLN A 42 -21.92 -4.37 5.59
C GLN A 42 -23.28 -5.05 5.38
N LEU A 43 -24.25 -4.37 4.75
CA LEU A 43 -25.58 -4.93 4.50
C LEU A 43 -25.61 -5.95 3.35
N THR A 44 -24.79 -5.75 2.32
CA THR A 44 -24.72 -6.68 1.17
C THR A 44 -23.86 -7.91 1.41
N SER A 45 -22.96 -7.88 2.40
CA SER A 45 -22.12 -9.03 2.80
C SER A 45 -22.62 -9.75 4.04
N TYR A 46 -23.82 -9.41 4.54
CA TYR A 46 -24.39 -9.99 5.75
C TYR A 46 -24.50 -11.52 5.64
N ASP A 47 -23.51 -12.19 6.21
CA ASP A 47 -23.49 -13.62 6.49
C ASP A 47 -23.81 -13.77 7.97
N GLY A 48 -24.84 -14.56 8.31
CA GLY A 48 -25.39 -14.66 9.68
C GLY A 48 -24.40 -15.15 10.74
N HIS A 49 -23.17 -15.50 10.34
CA HIS A 49 -22.08 -15.97 11.18
C HIS A 49 -21.05 -14.90 11.58
N LEU A 50 -21.14 -13.66 11.07
CA LEU A 50 -20.18 -12.60 11.42
C LEU A 50 -20.55 -11.89 12.72
N GLN A 51 -19.75 -12.09 13.78
CA GLN A 51 -19.96 -11.54 15.13
C GLN A 51 -19.56 -10.06 15.32
N THR A 52 -19.17 -9.33 14.27
CA THR A 52 -18.69 -7.94 14.41
C THR A 52 -19.66 -6.93 13.81
N THR A 53 -20.12 -6.07 14.71
CA THR A 53 -20.93 -4.85 14.61
C THR A 53 -21.41 -4.43 13.23
N LEU A 54 -22.71 -4.61 13.05
CA LEU A 54 -23.58 -3.71 12.29
C LEU A 54 -23.40 -2.29 12.84
N PHE A 55 -23.38 -1.28 11.96
CA PHE A 55 -23.41 0.13 12.39
C PHE A 55 -24.50 0.32 13.46
N PRO A 56 -24.25 0.99 14.61
CA PRO A 56 -25.22 1.02 15.70
C PRO A 56 -26.61 1.49 15.26
N GLY A 57 -27.62 0.65 15.47
CA GLY A 57 -29.00 0.78 14.97
C GLY A 57 -29.34 -0.12 13.78
N PHE A 58 -28.36 -0.73 13.12
CA PHE A 58 -28.58 -1.67 12.01
C PHE A 58 -28.90 -3.10 12.48
N GLU A 59 -28.80 -3.37 13.78
CA GLU A 59 -29.30 -4.58 14.44
C GLU A 59 -30.85 -4.67 14.47
N ALA A 60 -31.55 -3.61 14.05
CA ALA A 60 -33.00 -3.61 13.97
C ALA A 60 -33.52 -4.78 13.10
N PRO A 61 -34.54 -5.53 13.54
CA PRO A 61 -35.08 -6.67 12.80
C PRO A 61 -35.44 -6.34 11.35
N ALA A 62 -36.00 -5.15 11.11
CA ALA A 62 -36.35 -4.67 9.78
C ALA A 62 -35.14 -4.51 8.85
N VAL A 63 -33.97 -4.12 9.38
CA VAL A 63 -32.72 -3.93 8.60
C VAL A 63 -32.05 -5.27 8.32
N THR A 64 -31.97 -6.14 9.33
CA THR A 64 -31.33 -7.47 9.20
C THR A 64 -32.13 -8.45 8.34
N ALA A 65 -33.43 -8.23 8.17
CA ALA A 65 -34.28 -9.02 7.29
C ALA A 65 -34.11 -8.66 5.79
N LEU A 66 -33.65 -7.45 5.44
CA LEU A 66 -33.55 -7.00 4.05
C LEU A 66 -32.69 -7.91 3.15
N PRO A 67 -31.47 -8.34 3.55
CA PRO A 67 -30.62 -9.17 2.68
C PRO A 67 -31.18 -10.57 2.44
N ARG A 68 -32.09 -11.05 3.31
CA ARG A 68 -32.74 -12.36 3.19
C ARG A 68 -34.03 -12.30 2.37
N ALA A 69 -34.72 -11.16 2.41
CA ALA A 69 -36.02 -10.97 1.79
C ALA A 69 -35.98 -10.35 0.39
N LEU A 70 -34.91 -9.62 0.05
CA LEU A 70 -34.78 -8.91 -1.22
C LEU A 70 -33.74 -9.57 -2.12
N SER A 71 -33.98 -9.56 -3.43
CA SER A 71 -32.92 -9.85 -4.40
C SER A 71 -31.80 -8.81 -4.29
N ARG A 72 -30.61 -9.15 -4.81
CA ARG A 72 -29.46 -8.22 -4.79
C ARG A 72 -29.75 -6.87 -5.46
N ARG A 73 -30.60 -6.88 -6.50
CA ARG A 73 -31.01 -5.67 -7.23
C ARG A 73 -31.99 -4.83 -6.41
N GLU A 74 -32.97 -5.46 -5.77
CA GLU A 74 -33.94 -4.78 -4.91
C GLU A 74 -33.26 -4.23 -3.66
N LEU A 75 -32.37 -5.00 -3.03
CA LEU A 75 -31.57 -4.52 -1.90
C LEU A 75 -30.75 -3.28 -2.28
N ALA A 76 -30.09 -3.28 -3.43
CA ALA A 76 -29.34 -2.10 -3.89
C ALA A 76 -30.26 -0.88 -4.12
N ALA A 77 -31.47 -1.08 -4.64
CA ALA A 77 -32.45 -0.01 -4.81
C ALA A 77 -32.94 0.54 -3.46
N THR A 78 -33.21 -0.35 -2.49
CA THR A 78 -33.62 -0.02 -1.12
C THR A 78 -32.54 0.78 -0.40
N LEU A 79 -31.28 0.37 -0.49
CA LEU A 79 -30.15 1.09 0.08
C LEU A 79 -30.02 2.48 -0.56
N ARG A 80 -30.11 2.58 -1.89
CA ARG A 80 -30.08 3.86 -2.59
C ARG A 80 -31.22 4.79 -2.15
N LEU A 81 -32.43 4.27 -1.95
CA LEU A 81 -33.55 5.06 -1.43
C LEU A 81 -33.27 5.57 -0.02
N ALA A 82 -32.69 4.74 0.86
CA ALA A 82 -32.29 5.15 2.19
C ALA A 82 -31.22 6.26 2.16
N LEU A 83 -30.18 6.13 1.34
CA LEU A 83 -29.18 7.19 1.14
C LEU A 83 -29.81 8.52 0.76
N LEU A 84 -30.69 8.50 -0.26
CA LEU A 84 -31.35 9.71 -0.75
C LEU A 84 -32.20 10.35 0.35
N THR A 85 -32.91 9.55 1.13
CA THR A 85 -33.74 10.02 2.25
C THR A 85 -32.89 10.63 3.36
N ILE A 86 -31.73 10.04 3.67
CA ILE A 86 -30.81 10.57 4.67
C ILE A 86 -30.20 11.89 4.17
N LEU A 87 -29.77 11.95 2.91
CA LEU A 87 -29.22 13.17 2.31
C LEU A 87 -30.21 14.33 2.34
N ASP A 88 -31.50 14.03 2.13
CA ASP A 88 -32.58 15.01 2.20
C ASP A 88 -32.78 15.53 3.64
N ARG A 89 -32.73 14.63 4.63
CA ARG A 89 -32.85 14.97 6.06
C ARG A 89 -31.64 15.71 6.65
N ILE A 90 -30.51 15.73 5.94
CA ILE A 90 -29.24 16.29 6.43
C ILE A 90 -28.99 17.75 5.95
N SER A 91 -29.97 18.49 5.36
CA SER A 91 -29.74 19.90 4.91
C SER A 91 -30.66 20.98 5.52
N PRO A 92 -30.18 22.22 5.81
CA PRO A 92 -28.85 22.61 6.31
C PRO A 92 -28.92 23.43 7.63
N LEU A 93 -27.97 23.18 8.56
CA LEU A 93 -27.49 24.21 9.50
C LEU A 93 -26.58 25.16 8.71
N GLU A 94 -26.91 26.46 8.73
CA GLU A 94 -26.17 27.63 8.21
C GLU A 94 -25.30 27.44 6.96
N ALA A 95 -25.78 28.01 5.85
CA ALA A 95 -25.10 28.08 4.58
C ALA A 95 -23.78 28.88 4.64
N ALA A 96 -22.66 28.17 4.81
CA ALA A 96 -21.56 28.39 3.89
C ALA A 96 -21.99 27.81 2.53
N ALA A 97 -21.94 28.60 1.46
CA ALA A 97 -22.40 28.20 0.13
C ALA A 97 -21.73 26.89 -0.33
N THR A 98 -22.39 25.75 -0.11
CA THR A 98 -21.93 24.45 -0.58
C THR A 98 -22.31 24.31 -2.06
N THR A 99 -21.32 24.04 -2.90
CA THR A 99 -21.51 23.80 -4.34
C THR A 99 -22.49 22.63 -4.55
N SER A 100 -23.52 22.79 -5.39
CA SER A 100 -24.53 21.73 -5.57
C SER A 100 -23.95 20.49 -6.27
N ALA A 101 -24.58 19.33 -6.09
CA ALA A 101 -24.16 18.11 -6.78
C ALA A 101 -24.23 18.24 -8.32
N ALA A 102 -25.18 19.03 -8.82
CA ALA A 102 -25.30 19.34 -10.24
C ALA A 102 -24.13 20.19 -10.74
N ASP A 103 -23.68 21.17 -9.95
CA ASP A 103 -22.52 22.00 -10.28
C ASP A 103 -21.23 21.16 -10.30
N ILE A 104 -21.05 20.26 -9.33
CA ILE A 104 -19.88 19.37 -9.30
C ILE A 104 -19.89 18.41 -10.51
N LEU A 105 -21.06 17.93 -10.93
CA LEU A 105 -21.18 17.11 -12.15
C LEU A 105 -20.86 17.92 -13.42
N ALA A 106 -21.31 19.17 -13.48
CA ALA A 106 -21.00 20.06 -14.60
C ALA A 106 -19.49 20.35 -14.68
N GLU A 107 -18.83 20.53 -13.54
CA GLU A 107 -17.37 20.67 -13.44
C GLU A 107 -16.62 19.40 -13.86
N TRP A 108 -17.05 18.24 -13.37
CA TRP A 108 -16.48 16.94 -13.78
C TRP A 108 -16.52 16.77 -15.29
N ASN A 109 -17.64 17.11 -15.94
CA ASN A 109 -17.79 16.99 -17.38
C ASN A 109 -16.91 17.96 -18.19
N LYS A 110 -16.36 19.00 -17.56
CA LYS A 110 -15.38 19.91 -18.19
C LYS A 110 -13.93 19.40 -18.06
N LEU A 111 -13.67 18.40 -17.22
CA LEU A 111 -12.37 17.72 -17.19
C LEU A 111 -12.21 16.89 -18.48
N SER A 112 -10.98 16.90 -19.01
CA SER A 112 -10.63 16.07 -20.17
C SER A 112 -10.89 14.58 -19.88
N ALA A 113 -11.16 13.80 -20.93
CA ALA A 113 -11.35 12.35 -20.79
C ALA A 113 -10.15 11.68 -20.11
N PHE A 114 -8.92 12.14 -20.41
CA PHE A 114 -7.72 11.67 -19.74
C PHE A 114 -7.78 11.87 -18.23
N VAL A 115 -8.11 13.09 -17.76
CA VAL A 115 -8.20 13.37 -16.31
C VAL A 115 -9.29 12.54 -15.66
N ARG A 116 -10.50 12.49 -16.25
CA ARG A 116 -11.62 11.70 -15.70
C ARG A 116 -11.29 10.22 -15.55
N ASN A 117 -10.61 9.64 -16.54
CA ASN A 117 -10.24 8.22 -16.54
C ASN A 117 -9.11 7.88 -15.55
N ASN A 118 -8.39 8.88 -15.03
CA ASN A 118 -7.26 8.70 -14.12
C ASN A 118 -7.53 9.22 -12.71
N ILE A 119 -8.74 9.69 -12.40
CA ILE A 119 -9.15 9.95 -11.01
C ILE A 119 -9.60 8.63 -10.38
N SER A 120 -8.97 8.25 -9.26
CA SER A 120 -9.39 7.12 -8.43
C SER A 120 -10.90 7.18 -8.18
N ASP A 121 -11.62 6.08 -8.31
CA ASP A 121 -13.06 6.01 -8.03
C ASP A 121 -13.94 6.96 -8.88
N GLY A 122 -13.39 7.48 -9.98
CA GLY A 122 -14.11 8.31 -10.96
C GLY A 122 -14.74 9.55 -10.35
N PHE A 123 -16.03 9.78 -10.62
CA PHE A 123 -16.75 10.95 -10.15
C PHE A 123 -16.78 11.07 -8.62
N SER A 124 -16.92 9.95 -7.90
CA SER A 124 -16.91 9.96 -6.43
C SER A 124 -15.56 10.39 -5.89
N GLY A 125 -14.46 9.89 -6.46
CA GLY A 125 -13.13 10.34 -6.06
C GLY A 125 -12.88 11.80 -6.41
N PHE A 126 -13.41 12.30 -7.52
CA PHE A 126 -13.36 13.73 -7.85
C PHE A 126 -14.03 14.58 -6.78
N GLN A 127 -15.24 14.22 -6.33
CA GLN A 127 -15.90 14.91 -5.22
C GLN A 127 -14.98 14.99 -3.98
N ASN A 128 -14.32 13.88 -3.66
CA ASN A 128 -13.43 13.77 -2.50
C ASN A 128 -12.14 14.60 -2.61
N ILE A 129 -11.65 14.85 -3.83
CA ILE A 129 -10.40 15.59 -4.04
C ILE A 129 -10.59 17.00 -4.60
N ARG A 130 -11.81 17.38 -5.01
CA ARG A 130 -12.12 18.61 -5.75
C ARG A 130 -11.45 19.84 -5.16
N THR A 131 -11.71 20.13 -3.88
CA THR A 131 -11.15 21.29 -3.19
C THR A 131 -9.62 21.25 -3.16
N ARG A 132 -9.03 20.09 -2.88
CA ARG A 132 -7.57 19.92 -2.85
C ARG A 132 -6.96 20.12 -4.23
N LEU A 133 -7.61 19.59 -5.26
CA LEU A 133 -7.19 19.74 -6.65
C LEU A 133 -7.20 21.23 -7.02
N TYR A 134 -8.28 21.95 -6.74
CA TYR A 134 -8.38 23.37 -7.09
C TYR A 134 -7.40 24.25 -6.31
N THR A 135 -7.21 23.98 -5.02
CA THR A 135 -6.16 24.61 -4.21
C THR A 135 -4.78 24.37 -4.81
N GLN A 136 -4.47 23.12 -5.19
CA GLN A 136 -3.17 22.76 -5.74
C GLN A 136 -2.88 23.39 -7.10
N PHE A 137 -3.93 23.62 -7.90
CA PHE A 137 -3.85 24.32 -9.19
C PHE A 137 -4.11 25.85 -9.05
N GLY A 138 -3.96 26.39 -7.84
CA GLY A 138 -3.91 27.83 -7.57
C GLY A 138 -5.21 28.60 -7.82
N ALA A 139 -6.36 27.92 -7.80
CA ALA A 139 -7.68 28.52 -8.03
C ALA A 139 -8.76 27.91 -7.11
N PRO A 140 -8.56 27.90 -5.77
CA PRO A 140 -9.43 27.20 -4.82
C PRO A 140 -10.91 27.65 -4.86
N SER A 141 -11.16 28.91 -5.21
CA SER A 141 -12.50 29.52 -5.28
C SER A 141 -13.00 29.77 -6.71
N ASN A 142 -12.27 29.31 -7.74
CA ASN A 142 -12.66 29.49 -9.15
C ASN A 142 -12.55 28.17 -9.92
N PRO A 143 -13.61 27.33 -9.91
CA PRO A 143 -13.60 26.02 -10.54
C PRO A 143 -13.28 26.04 -12.03
N ALA A 144 -13.82 26.99 -12.79
CA ALA A 144 -13.55 27.10 -14.22
C ALA A 144 -12.05 27.29 -14.49
N LYS A 145 -11.43 28.25 -13.81
CA LYS A 145 -9.99 28.51 -13.91
C LYS A 145 -9.15 27.33 -13.41
N ALA A 146 -9.58 26.65 -12.34
CA ALA A 146 -8.92 25.47 -11.82
C ALA A 146 -8.96 24.31 -12.84
N ILE A 147 -10.12 24.07 -13.46
CA ILE A 147 -10.32 23.02 -14.47
C ILE A 147 -9.47 23.27 -15.71
N ASP A 148 -9.40 24.52 -16.19
CA ASP A 148 -8.54 24.87 -17.34
C ASP A 148 -7.07 24.56 -17.05
N ARG A 149 -6.61 24.91 -15.84
CA ARG A 149 -5.24 24.62 -15.36
C ARG A 149 -4.98 23.13 -15.17
N VAL A 150 -5.94 22.40 -14.62
CA VAL A 150 -5.91 20.94 -14.47
C VAL A 150 -5.77 20.30 -15.86
N ASN A 151 -6.63 20.64 -16.82
CA ASN A 151 -6.59 20.08 -18.16
C ASN A 151 -5.29 20.41 -18.89
N ALA A 152 -4.83 21.67 -18.82
CA ALA A 152 -3.56 22.09 -19.42
C ALA A 152 -2.37 21.32 -18.83
N TYR A 153 -2.33 21.18 -17.50
CA TYR A 153 -1.28 20.44 -16.83
C TYR A 153 -1.28 18.96 -17.21
N TYR A 154 -2.43 18.28 -17.13
CA TYR A 154 -2.48 16.85 -17.41
C TYR A 154 -2.31 16.52 -18.90
N GLY A 155 -2.65 17.45 -19.78
CA GLY A 155 -2.40 17.35 -21.23
C GLY A 155 -0.92 17.28 -21.60
N GLN A 156 -0.02 17.69 -20.70
CA GLN A 156 1.43 17.61 -20.93
C GLN A 156 2.04 16.24 -20.54
N LEU A 157 1.30 15.41 -19.81
CA LEU A 157 1.83 14.11 -19.38
C LEU A 157 2.02 13.21 -20.59
N SER A 158 3.12 12.44 -20.57
CA SER A 158 3.44 11.51 -21.66
C SER A 158 3.95 10.20 -21.10
N GLY A 159 3.96 9.16 -21.95
CA GLY A 159 4.48 7.85 -21.53
C GLY A 159 5.94 7.93 -21.06
N ALA A 160 6.21 7.27 -19.93
CA ALA A 160 7.51 7.26 -19.26
C ALA A 160 8.67 6.83 -20.17
N GLY A 161 8.44 5.91 -21.12
CA GLY A 161 9.49 5.40 -22.02
C GLY A 161 10.62 4.66 -21.30
N PHE A 162 10.42 4.30 -20.03
CA PHE A 162 11.35 3.61 -19.15
C PHE A 162 10.70 2.33 -18.60
N PRO A 163 11.44 1.21 -18.47
CA PRO A 163 12.86 1.01 -18.85
C PRO A 163 13.10 0.95 -20.36
N LYS A 164 12.03 0.88 -21.17
CA LYS A 164 12.05 0.86 -22.63
C LYS A 164 10.85 1.61 -23.20
N ALA A 165 10.96 2.05 -24.46
CA ALA A 165 9.99 2.93 -25.12
C ALA A 165 8.52 2.44 -25.14
N SER A 166 8.28 1.13 -24.98
CA SER A 166 6.95 0.55 -24.93
C SER A 166 6.18 0.84 -23.64
N PHE A 167 6.85 1.28 -22.57
CA PHE A 167 6.19 1.62 -21.32
C PHE A 167 5.53 3.00 -21.41
N LYS A 168 4.20 3.03 -21.27
CA LYS A 168 3.36 4.21 -21.50
C LYS A 168 2.74 4.82 -20.25
N SER A 169 3.18 4.41 -19.04
CA SER A 169 2.68 5.04 -17.80
C SER A 169 2.83 6.57 -17.91
N PRO A 170 1.75 7.34 -17.72
CA PRO A 170 1.82 8.79 -17.81
C PRO A 170 2.74 9.37 -16.73
N VAL A 171 3.67 10.23 -17.13
CA VAL A 171 4.57 10.96 -16.22
C VAL A 171 4.77 12.39 -16.72
N HIS A 172 5.19 13.27 -15.82
CA HIS A 172 5.56 14.64 -16.16
C HIS A 172 6.85 14.65 -17.01
N PRO A 173 7.01 15.59 -17.96
CA PRO A 173 8.23 15.71 -18.78
C PRO A 173 9.54 15.75 -17.97
N VAL A 174 9.54 16.39 -16.81
CA VAL A 174 10.70 16.42 -15.90
C VAL A 174 11.06 15.01 -15.41
N LEU A 175 10.08 14.24 -14.91
CA LEU A 175 10.33 12.85 -14.49
C LEU A 175 10.76 11.98 -15.66
N LYS A 176 10.17 12.16 -16.84
CA LYS A 176 10.59 11.46 -18.06
C LYS A 176 12.07 11.71 -18.39
N ALA A 177 12.53 12.95 -18.30
CA ALA A 177 13.93 13.29 -18.52
C ALA A 177 14.85 12.61 -17.48
N ARG A 178 14.45 12.61 -16.21
CA ARG A 178 15.19 11.89 -15.14
C ARG A 178 15.28 10.39 -15.42
N LEU A 179 14.18 9.75 -15.82
CA LEU A 179 14.18 8.33 -16.18
C LEU A 179 15.05 8.03 -17.41
N ALA A 180 15.08 8.94 -18.40
CA ALA A 180 15.98 8.82 -19.54
C ALA A 180 17.47 8.92 -19.14
N ASN A 181 17.80 9.82 -18.20
CA ASN A 181 19.16 9.91 -17.66
C ASN A 181 19.60 8.62 -16.96
N THR A 182 18.70 7.94 -16.24
CA THR A 182 18.99 6.61 -15.70
C THR A 182 19.34 5.60 -16.80
N VAL A 183 18.62 5.57 -17.91
CA VAL A 183 18.93 4.67 -19.04
C VAL A 183 20.30 5.01 -19.64
N ALA A 184 20.59 6.29 -19.85
CA ALA A 184 21.87 6.73 -20.38
C ALA A 184 23.04 6.35 -19.45
N LEU A 185 22.89 6.60 -18.15
CA LEU A 185 23.88 6.23 -17.14
C LEU A 185 24.12 4.71 -17.11
N LEU A 186 23.07 3.90 -17.05
CA LEU A 186 23.23 2.44 -17.03
C LEU A 186 23.82 1.90 -18.34
N THR A 187 23.58 2.57 -19.46
CA THR A 187 24.24 2.25 -20.73
C THR A 187 25.74 2.53 -20.65
N ALA A 188 26.12 3.73 -20.18
CA ALA A 188 27.52 4.11 -20.01
C ALA A 188 28.27 3.21 -19.01
N LYS A 189 27.59 2.71 -17.98
CA LYS A 189 28.13 1.79 -16.98
C LYS A 189 28.12 0.31 -17.43
N GLY A 190 27.66 -0.01 -18.64
CA GLY A 190 27.54 -1.39 -19.12
C GLY A 190 26.53 -2.24 -18.33
N ALA A 191 25.56 -1.59 -17.67
CA ALA A 191 24.61 -2.19 -16.74
C ALA A 191 23.18 -2.30 -17.30
N THR A 192 23.01 -2.29 -18.63
CA THR A 192 21.70 -2.33 -19.30
C THR A 192 20.88 -3.60 -19.00
N ALA A 193 21.54 -4.71 -18.63
CA ALA A 193 20.86 -5.93 -18.19
C ALA A 193 19.91 -5.66 -17.00
N ALA A 194 20.25 -4.72 -16.11
CA ALA A 194 19.41 -4.34 -14.97
C ALA A 194 18.06 -3.71 -15.39
N LEU A 195 17.98 -3.12 -16.58
CA LEU A 195 16.72 -2.58 -17.12
C LEU A 195 15.77 -3.70 -17.58
N THR A 196 16.30 -4.84 -17.99
CA THR A 196 15.51 -5.97 -18.51
C THR A 196 14.78 -6.75 -17.42
N THR A 197 15.20 -6.59 -16.17
CA THR A 197 14.56 -7.21 -15.01
C THR A 197 13.25 -6.51 -14.65
N ILE A 198 13.11 -5.23 -15.02
CA ILE A 198 11.91 -4.43 -14.75
C ILE A 198 10.77 -4.86 -15.67
N LYS A 199 9.65 -5.29 -15.08
CA LYS A 199 8.48 -5.81 -15.83
C LYS A 199 7.35 -4.81 -15.95
N SER A 200 7.24 -3.89 -15.00
CA SER A 200 6.18 -2.90 -14.89
C SER A 200 6.70 -1.60 -14.29
N VAL A 201 6.24 -0.51 -14.87
CA VAL A 201 6.40 0.86 -14.35
C VAL A 201 5.02 1.47 -14.39
N GLY A 202 4.54 1.93 -13.25
CA GLY A 202 3.19 2.45 -13.12
C GLY A 202 3.09 3.47 -11.99
N GLY A 203 1.87 3.69 -11.53
CA GLY A 203 1.59 4.48 -10.33
C GLY A 203 0.72 5.71 -10.58
N PHE A 204 0.76 6.29 -11.78
CA PHE A 204 -0.04 7.47 -12.11
C PHE A 204 -1.53 7.25 -11.85
N ASN A 205 -2.06 8.04 -10.94
CA ASN A 205 -3.45 8.03 -10.52
C ASN A 205 -3.70 9.29 -9.68
N ILE A 206 -4.74 10.04 -10.00
CA ILE A 206 -5.11 11.27 -9.33
C ILE A 206 -5.92 10.90 -8.08
N ARG A 207 -5.25 10.93 -6.92
CA ARG A 207 -5.79 10.45 -5.63
C ARG A 207 -5.21 11.18 -4.42
N PRO A 208 -5.85 11.08 -3.24
CA PRO A 208 -5.24 11.47 -1.97
C PRO A 208 -3.93 10.69 -1.72
N ASN A 209 -3.03 11.29 -0.96
CA ASN A 209 -1.84 10.60 -0.47
C ASN A 209 -2.24 9.65 0.66
N VAL A 210 -1.87 8.37 0.55
CA VAL A 210 -2.20 7.32 1.54
C VAL A 210 -1.64 7.66 2.92
N ASN A 211 -0.44 8.24 2.99
CA ASN A 211 0.24 8.60 4.24
C ASN A 211 -0.13 10.01 4.74
N SER A 212 -0.76 10.83 3.90
CA SER A 212 -1.19 12.19 4.26
C SER A 212 -2.47 12.55 3.49
N PRO A 213 -3.64 12.02 3.89
CA PRO A 213 -4.87 12.16 3.12
C PRO A 213 -5.28 13.61 2.83
N ALA A 214 -4.81 14.58 3.61
CA ALA A 214 -5.02 16.01 3.37
C ALA A 214 -4.36 16.55 2.09
N ARG A 215 -3.41 15.80 1.49
CA ARG A 215 -2.66 16.18 0.27
C ARG A 215 -2.94 15.20 -0.86
N LEU A 216 -2.69 15.64 -2.10
CA LEU A 216 -2.63 14.72 -3.24
C LEU A 216 -1.30 13.97 -3.24
N SER A 217 -1.30 12.75 -3.79
CA SER A 217 -0.08 11.95 -3.97
C SER A 217 0.82 12.56 -5.04
N ASN A 218 2.14 12.32 -4.98
CA ASN A 218 3.06 12.66 -6.08
C ASN A 218 2.76 11.85 -7.36
N HIS A 219 2.14 10.69 -7.21
CA HIS A 219 1.55 9.93 -8.32
C HIS A 219 0.45 10.70 -9.05
N SER A 220 -0.29 11.57 -8.35
CA SER A 220 -1.32 12.41 -8.97
C SER A 220 -0.75 13.41 -9.96
N PHE A 221 0.55 13.72 -9.89
CA PHE A 221 1.19 14.72 -10.75
C PHE A 221 2.11 14.08 -11.80
N GLY A 222 2.18 12.74 -11.87
CA GLY A 222 3.18 12.06 -12.68
C GLY A 222 4.61 12.40 -12.23
N TRP A 223 4.80 12.71 -10.95
CA TRP A 223 6.10 12.99 -10.33
C TRP A 223 6.69 11.78 -9.60
N ALA A 224 5.97 10.68 -9.56
CA ALA A 224 6.40 9.42 -8.98
C ALA A 224 6.15 8.26 -9.95
N VAL A 225 6.92 7.19 -9.79
CA VAL A 225 6.72 5.89 -10.41
C VAL A 225 6.91 4.79 -9.38
N ASP A 226 6.09 3.75 -9.52
CA ASP A 226 6.28 2.50 -8.83
C ASP A 226 6.81 1.45 -9.80
N ILE A 227 7.92 0.80 -9.45
CA ILE A 227 8.57 -0.22 -10.28
C ILE A 227 8.25 -1.61 -9.75
N ASP A 228 7.56 -2.42 -10.54
CA ASP A 228 7.16 -3.77 -10.12
C ASP A 228 6.46 -3.83 -8.75
N PRO A 229 5.46 -2.95 -8.48
CA PRO A 229 4.89 -2.78 -7.14
C PRO A 229 4.24 -4.05 -6.59
N ALA A 230 3.75 -4.95 -7.45
CA ALA A 230 3.12 -6.18 -7.00
C ALA A 230 4.11 -7.09 -6.25
N ILE A 231 5.33 -7.24 -6.75
CA ILE A 231 6.34 -8.14 -6.17
C ILE A 231 7.12 -7.47 -5.04
N ASN A 232 6.76 -6.26 -4.62
CA ASN A 232 7.38 -5.60 -3.50
C ASN A 232 6.34 -4.79 -2.71
N PRO A 233 5.53 -5.47 -1.90
CA PRO A 233 4.40 -4.82 -1.24
C PRO A 233 4.85 -3.64 -0.39
N ASN A 234 4.04 -2.58 -0.44
CA ASN A 234 4.01 -1.56 0.59
C ASN A 234 3.50 -2.18 1.89
N VAL A 235 4.27 -2.02 2.96
CA VAL A 235 4.00 -2.59 4.28
C VAL A 235 4.40 -1.56 5.33
N ASP A 236 3.52 -1.34 6.32
CA ASP A 236 3.85 -0.50 7.46
C ASP A 236 5.06 -1.05 8.21
N LYS A 237 5.88 -0.16 8.76
CA LYS A 237 7.10 -0.56 9.48
C LYS A 237 6.82 -1.59 10.58
N ASP A 238 5.73 -1.42 11.31
CA ASP A 238 5.34 -2.29 12.43
C ASP A 238 4.91 -3.70 11.96
N ASN A 239 4.53 -3.81 10.69
CA ASN A 239 4.15 -5.05 10.05
C ASN A 239 5.33 -5.72 9.31
N LEU A 240 6.57 -5.22 9.46
CA LEU A 240 7.75 -5.83 8.87
C LEU A 240 8.46 -6.75 9.86
N PRO A 241 9.00 -7.90 9.41
CA PRO A 241 9.75 -8.82 10.26
C PRO A 241 11.20 -8.33 10.45
N LEU A 242 11.40 -7.07 10.86
CA LEU A 242 12.70 -6.40 10.89
C LEU A 242 13.75 -7.15 11.71
N ALA A 243 13.37 -7.63 12.90
CA ALA A 243 14.26 -8.40 13.75
C ALA A 243 14.74 -9.70 13.08
N ILE A 244 13.85 -10.39 12.34
CA ILE A 244 14.19 -11.61 11.62
C ILE A 244 15.08 -11.30 10.42
N ILE A 245 14.78 -10.24 9.65
CA ILE A 245 15.60 -9.81 8.52
C ILE A 245 17.02 -9.47 8.98
N ALA A 246 17.17 -8.65 10.02
CA ALA A 246 18.47 -8.31 10.60
C ALA A 246 19.17 -9.55 11.17
N ALA A 247 18.44 -10.44 11.84
CA ALA A 247 19.00 -11.68 12.38
C ALA A 247 19.50 -12.64 11.30
N PHE A 248 18.82 -12.73 10.15
CA PHE A 248 19.21 -13.63 9.05
C PHE A 248 20.33 -13.04 8.19
N THR A 249 20.24 -11.75 7.89
CA THR A 249 21.09 -11.10 6.87
C THR A 249 22.20 -10.25 7.45
N GLY A 250 22.04 -9.76 8.69
CA GLY A 250 22.91 -8.75 9.29
C GLY A 250 22.63 -7.32 8.84
N VAL A 251 21.62 -7.12 7.99
CA VAL A 251 21.25 -5.81 7.45
C VAL A 251 20.04 -5.28 8.20
N ASP A 252 20.18 -4.07 8.76
CA ASP A 252 19.04 -3.27 9.22
C ASP A 252 18.43 -2.56 8.01
N LEU A 253 17.17 -2.87 7.69
CA LEU A 253 16.45 -2.24 6.57
C LEU A 253 16.32 -0.73 6.72
N TYR A 254 16.39 -0.21 7.94
CA TYR A 254 16.34 1.22 8.22
C TYR A 254 17.73 1.83 8.46
N GLY A 255 18.78 1.01 8.37
CA GLY A 255 20.17 1.35 8.67
C GLY A 255 20.87 2.14 7.56
N ALA A 256 22.20 2.03 7.57
CA ALA A 256 23.10 2.87 6.78
C ALA A 256 22.86 2.74 5.27
N GLU A 257 22.66 1.53 4.76
CA GLU A 257 22.51 1.28 3.32
C GLU A 257 21.26 1.96 2.77
N SER A 258 20.14 1.84 3.47
CA SER A 258 18.90 2.51 3.09
C SER A 258 19.01 4.03 3.27
N ALA A 259 19.71 4.51 4.30
CA ALA A 259 19.98 5.93 4.48
C ALA A 259 20.81 6.51 3.33
N THR A 260 21.85 5.81 2.87
CA THR A 260 22.68 6.21 1.74
C THR A 260 21.85 6.35 0.46
N LEU A 261 21.01 5.36 0.12
CA LEU A 261 20.16 5.45 -1.07
C LEU A 261 19.13 6.57 -0.99
N ARG A 262 18.56 6.84 0.19
CA ARG A 262 17.60 7.94 0.39
C ARG A 262 18.26 9.32 0.28
N ALA A 263 19.49 9.45 0.76
CA ALA A 263 20.23 10.71 0.70
C ALA A 263 20.56 11.09 -0.76
N GLY A 264 20.70 10.09 -1.64
CA GLY A 264 21.16 10.29 -3.00
C GLY A 264 22.67 10.56 -3.06
N GLY A 265 23.19 10.66 -4.28
CA GLY A 265 24.62 10.85 -4.53
C GLY A 265 25.04 10.23 -5.87
N PRO A 266 26.32 10.25 -6.23
CA PRO A 266 26.79 9.65 -7.47
C PRO A 266 26.56 8.13 -7.51
N TYR A 267 26.35 7.57 -8.70
CA TYR A 267 26.05 6.15 -8.91
C TYR A 267 27.01 5.20 -8.20
N ASP A 268 28.31 5.44 -8.32
CA ASP A 268 29.34 4.56 -7.76
C ASP A 268 29.36 4.59 -6.21
N THR A 269 28.86 5.67 -5.61
CA THR A 269 28.67 5.78 -4.15
C THR A 269 27.42 5.03 -3.69
N LEU A 270 26.35 5.03 -4.50
CA LEU A 270 25.06 4.41 -4.15
C LEU A 270 25.03 2.91 -4.41
N LEU A 271 25.71 2.43 -5.45
CA LEU A 271 25.67 1.04 -5.88
C LEU A 271 26.05 0.03 -4.78
N PRO A 272 27.10 0.23 -3.97
CA PRO A 272 27.43 -0.70 -2.88
C PRO A 272 26.28 -0.92 -1.90
N ALA A 273 25.59 0.15 -1.49
CA ALA A 273 24.45 0.08 -0.60
C ALA A 273 23.28 -0.71 -1.23
N ALA A 274 22.98 -0.46 -2.51
CA ALA A 274 21.96 -1.21 -3.25
C ALA A 274 22.32 -2.70 -3.35
N ILE A 275 23.59 -3.05 -3.56
CA ILE A 275 24.05 -4.44 -3.60
C ILE A 275 23.85 -5.14 -2.25
N VAL A 276 24.16 -4.48 -1.14
CA VAL A 276 23.94 -5.04 0.21
C VAL A 276 22.46 -5.32 0.45
N LEU A 277 21.58 -4.37 0.13
CA LEU A 277 20.13 -4.56 0.25
C LEU A 277 19.60 -5.68 -0.66
N SER A 278 20.10 -5.76 -1.90
CA SER A 278 19.74 -6.83 -2.83
C SER A 278 20.17 -8.21 -2.35
N LYS A 279 21.38 -8.33 -1.77
CA LYS A 279 21.87 -9.58 -1.16
C LYS A 279 21.04 -9.97 0.07
N ALA A 280 20.72 -9.00 0.93
CA ALA A 280 19.84 -9.25 2.07
C ALA A 280 18.45 -9.72 1.63
N ASN A 281 17.89 -9.11 0.58
CA ASN A 281 16.63 -9.53 -0.02
C ASN A 281 16.68 -10.99 -0.49
N ALA A 282 17.69 -11.33 -1.30
CA ALA A 282 17.87 -12.69 -1.80
C ALA A 282 18.04 -13.72 -0.66
N ALA A 283 18.78 -13.36 0.40
CA ALA A 283 18.96 -14.23 1.56
C ALA A 283 17.66 -14.46 2.34
N VAL A 284 16.81 -13.44 2.48
CA VAL A 284 15.47 -13.60 3.10
C VAL A 284 14.57 -14.49 2.24
N VAL A 285 14.49 -14.24 0.94
CA VAL A 285 13.68 -15.07 0.03
C VAL A 285 14.15 -16.53 0.06
N ALA A 286 15.47 -16.77 0.04
CA ALA A 286 16.03 -18.11 0.16
C ALA A 286 15.73 -18.77 1.52
N ALA A 287 15.80 -18.00 2.62
CA ALA A 287 15.50 -18.49 3.97
C ALA A 287 14.06 -19.01 4.09
N PHE A 288 13.11 -18.40 3.38
CA PHE A 288 11.70 -18.77 3.44
C PHE A 288 11.24 -19.64 2.25
N ALA A 289 12.16 -20.02 1.36
CA ALA A 289 11.82 -20.85 0.21
C ALA A 289 11.49 -22.30 0.59
N ASN A 290 12.20 -22.86 1.57
CA ASN A 290 12.06 -24.24 2.02
C ASN A 290 12.69 -24.45 3.41
N ALA A 291 12.56 -25.67 3.97
CA ALA A 291 13.05 -26.00 5.30
C ALA A 291 14.59 -25.90 5.43
N ASP A 292 15.34 -26.25 4.39
CA ASP A 292 16.81 -26.16 4.43
C ASP A 292 17.30 -24.72 4.40
N GLY A 293 16.66 -23.86 3.61
CA GLY A 293 16.89 -22.42 3.60
C GLY A 293 16.63 -21.82 4.98
N LEU A 294 15.51 -22.20 5.62
CA LEU A 294 15.17 -21.70 6.95
C LEU A 294 16.21 -22.15 7.98
N LYS A 295 16.58 -23.44 7.98
CA LYS A 295 17.62 -24.00 8.84
C LYS A 295 18.96 -23.28 8.69
N ALA A 296 19.39 -22.99 7.46
CA ALA A 296 20.63 -22.25 7.20
C ALA A 296 20.56 -20.82 7.77
N ALA A 297 19.45 -20.12 7.54
CA ALA A 297 19.27 -18.76 8.03
C ALA A 297 19.17 -18.69 9.57
N MET A 298 18.55 -19.69 10.21
CA MET A 298 18.57 -19.85 11.66
C MET A 298 19.99 -20.03 12.20
N GLY A 299 20.85 -20.78 11.48
CA GLY A 299 22.27 -20.90 11.83
C GLY A 299 22.97 -19.54 11.87
N ASN A 300 22.78 -18.72 10.83
CA ASN A 300 23.31 -17.35 10.78
C ASN A 300 22.79 -16.48 11.93
N ALA A 301 21.49 -16.57 12.25
CA ALA A 301 20.90 -15.85 13.38
C ALA A 301 21.50 -16.28 14.72
N ILE A 302 21.73 -17.57 14.94
CA ILE A 302 22.34 -18.09 16.16
C ILE A 302 23.77 -17.54 16.32
N THR A 303 24.59 -17.60 15.27
CA THR A 303 25.94 -17.03 15.31
C THR A 303 25.92 -15.55 15.63
N ARG A 304 25.04 -14.79 14.98
CA ARG A 304 24.95 -13.33 15.14
C ARG A 304 24.41 -12.89 16.51
N LEU A 305 23.32 -13.50 16.96
CA LEU A 305 22.60 -13.07 18.16
C LEU A 305 23.13 -13.71 19.44
N ALA A 306 23.45 -15.00 19.37
CA ALA A 306 23.89 -15.78 20.52
C ALA A 306 25.43 -15.85 20.64
N GLY A 307 26.17 -15.55 19.57
CA GLY A 307 27.64 -15.59 19.57
C GLY A 307 28.21 -17.00 19.55
N VAL A 308 27.42 -17.99 19.11
CA VAL A 308 27.80 -19.41 19.08
C VAL A 308 27.56 -20.01 17.71
N THR A 309 28.39 -20.96 17.29
CA THR A 309 28.17 -21.73 16.07
C THR A 309 27.84 -23.16 16.43
N LEU A 310 26.69 -23.64 15.95
CA LEU A 310 26.27 -25.02 16.21
C LEU A 310 26.85 -25.97 15.16
N PRO A 311 27.38 -27.15 15.56
CA PRO A 311 27.62 -28.24 14.64
C PRO A 311 26.34 -28.64 13.89
N ALA A 312 26.47 -29.22 12.69
CA ALA A 312 25.33 -29.54 11.81
C ALA A 312 24.22 -30.35 12.48
N ALA A 313 24.58 -31.34 13.31
CA ALA A 313 23.62 -32.14 14.06
C ALA A 313 22.81 -31.28 15.07
N LYS A 314 23.49 -30.43 15.84
CA LYS A 314 22.83 -29.51 16.79
C LYS A 314 21.99 -28.44 16.08
N LEU A 315 22.41 -27.97 14.90
CA LEU A 315 21.61 -27.06 14.09
C LEU A 315 20.32 -27.73 13.60
N THR A 316 20.39 -29.02 13.24
CA THR A 316 19.21 -29.80 12.86
C THR A 316 18.24 -29.94 14.03
N THR A 317 18.75 -30.24 15.23
CA THR A 317 17.93 -30.25 16.45
C THR A 317 17.32 -28.87 16.73
N ALA A 318 18.12 -27.80 16.64
CA ALA A 318 17.64 -26.43 16.87
C ALA A 318 16.50 -26.05 15.91
N HIS A 319 16.65 -26.36 14.62
CA HIS A 319 15.60 -26.17 13.63
C HIS A 319 14.33 -26.96 13.99
N ALA A 320 14.45 -28.25 14.32
CA ALA A 320 13.31 -29.07 14.71
C ALA A 320 12.55 -28.52 15.94
N LEU A 321 13.29 -28.01 16.94
CA LEU A 321 12.72 -27.38 18.13
C LEU A 321 12.00 -26.06 17.79
N ALA A 322 12.58 -25.24 16.90
CA ALA A 322 11.99 -23.99 16.45
C ALA A 322 10.73 -24.20 15.59
N THR A 323 10.71 -25.24 14.75
CA THR A 323 9.57 -25.52 13.85
C THR A 323 8.47 -26.39 14.45
N ALA A 324 8.63 -26.88 15.69
CA ALA A 324 7.57 -27.57 16.42
C ALA A 324 6.33 -26.67 16.59
N VAL A 325 5.15 -27.28 16.78
CA VAL A 325 3.88 -26.56 16.97
C VAL A 325 3.26 -26.99 18.31
N PRO A 326 3.34 -26.16 19.37
CA PRO A 326 4.07 -24.89 19.46
C PRO A 326 5.60 -25.07 19.46
N ALA A 327 6.34 -24.00 19.15
CA ALA A 327 7.80 -24.01 19.17
C ALA A 327 8.32 -24.32 20.58
N LYS A 328 9.32 -25.20 20.68
CA LYS A 328 9.92 -25.63 21.96
C LYS A 328 11.00 -24.66 22.44
N GLN A 329 10.60 -23.43 22.74
CA GLN A 329 11.54 -22.32 23.01
C GLN A 329 12.44 -22.57 24.23
N THR A 330 11.93 -23.21 25.29
CA THR A 330 12.72 -23.55 26.50
C THR A 330 13.83 -24.55 26.19
N ASP A 331 13.51 -25.59 25.41
CA ASP A 331 14.47 -26.62 25.00
C ASP A 331 15.52 -26.02 24.06
N LEU A 332 15.08 -25.18 23.13
CA LEU A 332 15.97 -24.47 22.21
C LEU A 332 16.92 -23.54 22.97
N ALA A 333 16.43 -22.77 23.94
CA ALA A 333 17.28 -21.93 24.79
C ALA A 333 18.26 -22.77 25.62
N THR A 334 17.86 -23.95 26.08
CA THR A 334 18.75 -24.90 26.78
C THR A 334 19.86 -25.42 25.87
N LEU A 335 19.52 -25.80 24.64
CA LEU A 335 20.49 -26.20 23.62
C LEU A 335 21.51 -25.09 23.34
N LEU A 336 21.06 -23.84 23.20
CA LEU A 336 21.94 -22.70 22.94
C LEU A 336 22.86 -22.39 24.14
N ARG A 337 22.34 -22.48 25.38
CA ARG A 337 23.17 -22.33 26.59
C ARG A 337 24.25 -23.40 26.68
N GLY A 338 23.89 -24.65 26.38
CA GLY A 338 24.85 -25.76 26.31
C GLY A 338 25.89 -25.61 25.18
N ALA A 339 25.68 -24.68 24.25
CA ALA A 339 26.65 -24.29 23.22
C ALA A 339 27.47 -23.04 23.59
N GLY A 340 27.27 -22.46 24.78
CA GLY A 340 28.04 -21.31 25.28
C GLY A 340 27.30 -19.96 25.23
N ALA A 341 26.04 -19.91 24.78
CA ALA A 341 25.28 -18.66 24.77
C ALA A 341 24.88 -18.25 26.20
N THR A 342 24.91 -16.94 26.50
CA THR A 342 24.41 -16.45 27.78
C THR A 342 22.91 -16.72 27.94
N PRO A 343 22.36 -16.86 29.16
CA PRO A 343 20.94 -17.15 29.36
C PRO A 343 20.00 -16.15 28.68
N ALA A 344 20.34 -14.85 28.72
CA ALA A 344 19.54 -13.81 28.07
C ALA A 344 19.54 -13.95 26.55
N LYS A 345 20.73 -14.11 25.93
CA LYS A 345 20.87 -14.28 24.47
C LYS A 345 20.22 -15.58 23.98
N ALA A 346 20.35 -16.66 24.72
CA ALA A 346 19.74 -17.94 24.38
C ALA A 346 18.21 -17.84 24.34
N ARG A 347 17.60 -17.20 25.34
CA ARG A 347 16.13 -17.00 25.38
C ARG A 347 15.62 -16.12 24.25
N SER A 348 16.24 -14.95 24.03
CA SER A 348 15.80 -14.03 22.97
C SER A 348 15.99 -14.63 21.58
N THR A 349 17.11 -15.32 21.35
CA THR A 349 17.37 -16.05 20.09
C THR A 349 16.33 -17.15 19.90
N ALA A 350 16.09 -18.01 20.91
CA ALA A 350 15.11 -19.09 20.80
C ALA A 350 13.70 -18.58 20.46
N LYS A 351 13.27 -17.48 21.07
CA LYS A 351 11.99 -16.84 20.73
C LYS A 351 11.96 -16.39 19.27
N LEU A 352 12.98 -15.65 18.82
CA LEU A 352 13.04 -15.13 17.44
C LEU A 352 13.03 -16.26 16.41
N LEU A 353 13.70 -17.39 16.67
CA LEU A 353 13.69 -18.54 15.78
C LEU A 353 12.30 -19.20 15.72
N GLY A 354 11.58 -19.27 16.84
CA GLY A 354 10.17 -19.68 16.85
C GLY A 354 9.29 -18.73 16.02
N ASP A 355 9.42 -17.42 16.22
CA ASP A 355 8.68 -16.41 15.44
C ASP A 355 8.99 -16.52 13.93
N ALA A 356 10.24 -16.82 13.56
CA ALA A 356 10.64 -17.04 12.16
C ALA A 356 10.03 -18.33 11.58
N ALA A 357 9.94 -19.41 12.35
CA ALA A 357 9.27 -20.64 11.91
C ALA A 357 7.77 -20.40 11.68
N ASP A 358 7.12 -19.65 12.56
CA ASP A 358 5.72 -19.24 12.42
C ASP A 358 5.51 -18.37 11.17
N LEU A 359 6.39 -17.40 10.94
CA LEU A 359 6.39 -16.57 9.73
C LEU A 359 6.57 -17.43 8.47
N SER A 360 7.46 -18.42 8.47
CA SER A 360 7.66 -19.33 7.34
C SER A 360 6.38 -20.09 6.98
N ARG A 361 5.65 -20.60 7.98
CA ARG A 361 4.35 -21.28 7.76
C ARG A 361 3.28 -20.33 7.19
N ARG A 362 3.28 -19.06 7.58
CA ARG A 362 2.36 -18.05 7.02
C ARG A 362 2.75 -17.66 5.60
N ALA A 363 4.04 -17.46 5.34
CA ALA A 363 4.59 -17.13 4.02
C ALA A 363 4.27 -18.23 2.99
N ALA A 364 4.34 -19.51 3.38
CA ALA A 364 3.98 -20.64 2.52
C ALA A 364 2.51 -20.62 2.04
N LYS A 365 1.62 -19.93 2.76
CA LYS A 365 0.20 -19.78 2.39
C LYS A 365 -0.06 -18.59 1.44
N VAL A 366 0.95 -17.74 1.19
CA VAL A 366 0.81 -16.58 0.32
C VAL A 366 1.07 -17.01 -1.13
N ALA A 367 0.00 -17.17 -1.90
CA ALA A 367 0.08 -17.63 -3.28
C ALA A 367 0.51 -16.54 -4.27
N THR A 368 0.04 -15.31 -4.10
CA THR A 368 0.23 -14.24 -5.08
C THR A 368 0.77 -12.95 -4.48
N PRO A 369 1.69 -12.27 -5.17
CA PRO A 369 2.13 -10.92 -4.81
C PRO A 369 0.96 -9.91 -4.83
N LYS A 370 1.04 -8.88 -4.00
CA LYS A 370 0.04 -7.80 -3.90
C LYS A 370 0.75 -6.47 -3.64
N ILE A 371 0.18 -5.36 -4.11
CA ILE A 371 0.73 -4.01 -3.90
C ILE A 371 0.75 -3.62 -2.42
N ILE A 372 -0.28 -3.99 -1.66
CA ILE A 372 -0.32 -3.88 -0.20
C ILE A 372 -0.15 -5.28 0.36
N GLY A 373 0.86 -5.48 1.21
CA GLY A 373 1.22 -6.81 1.71
C GLY A 373 1.31 -6.90 3.21
N THR A 374 1.84 -8.03 3.66
CA THR A 374 2.09 -8.37 5.07
C THR A 374 3.54 -8.79 5.24
N ASP A 375 3.97 -9.01 6.48
CA ASP A 375 5.24 -9.69 6.79
C ASP A 375 5.39 -11.02 6.03
N ALA A 376 4.33 -11.81 5.92
CA ALA A 376 4.32 -13.08 5.21
C ALA A 376 4.56 -12.88 3.71
N SER A 377 3.99 -11.83 3.11
CA SER A 377 4.28 -11.47 1.72
C SER A 377 5.75 -11.06 1.54
N VAL A 378 6.33 -10.32 2.50
CA VAL A 378 7.75 -9.94 2.47
C VAL A 378 8.67 -11.14 2.62
N ALA A 379 8.35 -12.07 3.52
CA ALA A 379 9.09 -13.31 3.65
C ALA A 379 9.03 -14.15 2.37
N ARG A 380 7.86 -14.19 1.71
CA ARG A 380 7.64 -14.99 0.50
C ARG A 380 8.29 -14.40 -0.75
N PHE A 381 8.15 -13.10 -0.96
CA PHE A 381 8.52 -12.43 -2.22
C PHE A 381 9.68 -11.46 -2.08
N GLY A 382 10.09 -11.10 -0.86
CA GLY A 382 11.17 -10.15 -0.60
C GLY A 382 10.71 -8.72 -0.34
N PHE A 383 11.68 -7.83 -0.20
CA PHE A 383 11.54 -6.40 0.08
C PHE A 383 12.35 -5.47 -0.85
N PHE A 384 13.34 -5.97 -1.61
CA PHE A 384 14.16 -5.18 -2.55
C PHE A 384 14.42 -6.03 -3.82
N ASN A 385 13.39 -6.16 -4.66
CA ASN A 385 13.44 -7.00 -5.87
C ASN A 385 13.94 -6.29 -7.13
N LEU A 386 14.30 -5.01 -7.03
CA LEU A 386 14.89 -4.27 -8.13
C LEU A 386 16.38 -4.62 -8.25
N ALA A 387 16.88 -4.74 -9.48
CA ALA A 387 18.32 -4.90 -9.71
C ALA A 387 19.08 -3.73 -9.05
N PRO A 388 20.17 -3.99 -8.30
CA PRO A 388 20.82 -2.96 -7.50
C PRO A 388 21.37 -1.82 -8.37
N GLN A 389 21.80 -2.11 -9.60
CA GLN A 389 22.20 -1.11 -10.57
C GLN A 389 21.03 -0.20 -10.98
N ALA A 390 19.84 -0.75 -11.19
CA ALA A 390 18.66 0.05 -11.53
C ALA A 390 18.25 0.96 -10.36
N ALA A 391 18.20 0.42 -9.14
CA ALA A 391 17.91 1.21 -7.94
C ALA A 391 18.91 2.35 -7.75
N ALA A 392 20.21 2.05 -7.84
CA ALA A 392 21.27 3.06 -7.74
C ALA A 392 21.17 4.09 -8.88
N GLY A 393 20.96 3.67 -10.13
CA GLY A 393 20.86 4.57 -11.28
C GLY A 393 19.64 5.49 -11.27
N LEU A 394 18.53 5.06 -10.64
CA LEU A 394 17.36 5.91 -10.42
C LEU A 394 17.62 6.98 -9.35
N ALA A 395 18.26 6.59 -8.25
CA ALA A 395 18.58 7.49 -7.14
C ALA A 395 19.81 8.39 -7.40
N ALA A 396 20.67 8.00 -8.34
CA ALA A 396 21.96 8.64 -8.54
C ALA A 396 21.83 10.07 -9.10
N SER A 397 22.59 11.02 -8.56
CA SER A 397 22.58 12.43 -9.00
C SER A 397 23.07 12.63 -10.43
N ASP A 398 23.97 11.77 -10.90
CA ASP A 398 24.46 11.65 -12.29
C ASP A 398 23.59 10.72 -13.16
N GLY A 399 22.48 10.22 -12.61
CA GLY A 399 21.45 9.44 -13.29
C GLY A 399 20.08 10.11 -13.15
N GLY A 400 19.15 9.41 -12.52
CA GLY A 400 17.77 9.87 -12.35
C GLY A 400 17.60 10.96 -11.30
N GLY A 401 18.48 11.03 -10.30
CA GLY A 401 18.37 11.97 -9.18
C GLY A 401 17.04 11.87 -8.43
N LEU A 402 16.38 10.71 -8.49
CA LEU A 402 15.08 10.51 -7.90
C LEU A 402 15.20 10.22 -6.42
N ARG A 403 14.27 10.79 -5.63
CA ARG A 403 14.11 10.42 -4.24
C ARG A 403 13.52 9.01 -4.17
N TRP A 404 14.33 8.09 -3.67
CA TRP A 404 13.87 6.76 -3.29
C TRP A 404 13.21 6.82 -1.91
N LEU A 405 11.98 6.34 -1.76
CA LEU A 405 11.32 6.31 -0.45
C LEU A 405 11.91 5.22 0.46
N GLY A 406 12.08 4.01 -0.07
CA GLY A 406 12.73 2.92 0.63
C GLY A 406 12.07 2.62 1.98
N ALA A 407 12.89 2.48 3.02
CA ALA A 407 12.45 2.31 4.41
C ALA A 407 12.36 3.68 5.10
N ALA A 408 11.31 4.45 4.86
CA ALA A 408 11.07 5.74 5.51
C ALA A 408 10.30 5.57 6.84
N THR A 409 10.30 6.58 7.70
CA THR A 409 9.96 6.54 9.15
C THR A 409 8.65 5.85 9.53
N GLY A 410 7.70 5.64 8.61
CA GLY A 410 6.44 4.91 8.86
C GLY A 410 6.10 3.76 7.90
N THR A 411 6.59 3.77 6.66
CA THR A 411 6.22 2.79 5.63
C THR A 411 7.42 2.35 4.80
N LYS A 412 7.40 1.08 4.38
CA LYS A 412 8.35 0.53 3.43
C LYS A 412 7.77 0.61 2.02
N ASP A 413 8.35 1.48 1.20
CA ASP A 413 7.99 1.66 -0.20
C ASP A 413 9.24 1.66 -1.10
N TYR A 414 9.82 0.46 -1.24
CA TYR A 414 11.12 0.25 -1.86
C TYR A 414 11.10 0.35 -3.39
N MET A 415 9.91 0.42 -3.98
CA MET A 415 9.73 0.53 -5.43
C MET A 415 9.27 1.90 -5.88
N HIS A 416 8.98 2.79 -4.94
CA HIS A 416 8.58 4.16 -5.23
C HIS A 416 9.80 5.06 -5.39
N PHE A 417 9.86 5.69 -6.56
CA PHE A 417 10.82 6.74 -6.88
C PHE A 417 10.07 7.98 -7.32
N GLU A 418 10.49 9.14 -6.83
CA GLU A 418 9.84 10.40 -7.17
C GLU A 418 10.81 11.55 -7.35
N LEU A 419 10.35 12.61 -8.00
CA LEU A 419 11.10 13.86 -8.07
C LEU A 419 11.33 14.41 -6.65
N ALA A 420 12.56 14.83 -6.38
CA ALA A 420 12.86 15.63 -5.21
C ALA A 420 12.03 16.92 -5.22
N GLN A 421 11.67 17.45 -4.05
CA GLN A 421 10.79 18.62 -3.96
C GLN A 421 11.33 19.83 -4.73
N ALA A 422 12.65 20.02 -4.78
CA ALA A 422 13.29 21.09 -5.55
C ALA A 422 13.17 20.91 -7.08
N ASP A 423 13.00 19.68 -7.55
CA ASP A 423 12.83 19.32 -8.96
C ASP A 423 11.36 19.24 -9.38
N GLN A 424 10.43 19.31 -8.43
CA GLN A 424 9.01 19.28 -8.74
C GLN A 424 8.62 20.59 -9.45
N PRO A 425 8.00 20.51 -10.64
CA PRO A 425 7.47 21.68 -11.33
C PRO A 425 6.58 22.50 -10.39
N LYS A 426 6.81 23.81 -10.35
CA LYS A 426 5.90 24.71 -9.65
C LYS A 426 4.52 24.59 -10.29
N LEU A 427 3.55 24.21 -9.47
CA LEU A 427 2.15 24.38 -9.79
C LEU A 427 1.79 25.86 -9.52
N PHE A 428 0.79 26.34 -10.26
CA PHE A 428 0.38 27.75 -10.41
C PHE A 428 0.44 28.66 -9.18
#